data_AF-A0A351TPV2-F1
#
_entry.id   AF-A0A351TPV2-F1
#
_cell.length_a   1.000
_cell.length_b   1.000
_cell.length_c   1.000
_cell.angle_alpha   90.00
_cell.angle_beta   90.00
_cell.angle_gamma   90.00
#
_symmetry.space_group_name_H-M   'P 1'
#
loop_
_entity.id
_entity.type
_entity.pdbx_description
1 polymer ?
#
loop_
_entity_poly.entity_id
_entity_poly.type
_entity_poly.pdbx_seq_one_letter_code
_entity_poly.pdbx_strand_id
1 'polypeptide(L)'
;MVLFTEEKDAYVISAVNNNSNTAIIKLNDTWTAPEKLMQIAFRGKSQESPAIIKGEDGRYYFFASTANGWLPSQARYASTTALDQPWSPLRPIANSSSYSSQANGIWTLEGSSGRTMYRGHGYHWGGQFGDRHYDRFWPTAINEGIATGSWFSRIDYHPVYGGIAVQSGKYLSLGKTAIAEDADTPGMDAGMVTDGGELQTSPKLDAVDRLPYSVTVDLEEPCRHLTA
;
A
#
# COMPACT_ATOMS: atom_id res chain seq x y z
N MET A 1 -11.56 -16.67 -5.82
CA MET A 1 -11.00 -17.51 -4.74
C MET A 1 -9.49 -17.35 -4.80
N VAL A 2 -8.81 -17.30 -3.66
CA VAL A 2 -7.35 -17.21 -3.55
C VAL A 2 -6.88 -18.10 -2.40
N LEU A 3 -5.60 -18.49 -2.43
CA LEU A 3 -4.91 -19.19 -1.36
C LEU A 3 -4.03 -18.20 -0.59
N PHE A 4 -4.08 -18.25 0.74
CA PHE A 4 -3.11 -17.61 1.64
C PHE A 4 -2.43 -18.70 2.45
N THR A 5 -1.10 -18.62 2.57
CA THR A 5 -0.29 -19.60 3.30
C THR A 5 0.54 -18.87 4.34
N GLU A 6 0.63 -19.44 5.54
CA GLU A 6 1.48 -18.96 6.62
C GLU A 6 2.15 -20.15 7.30
N GLU A 7 3.47 -20.21 7.23
CA GLU A 7 4.27 -21.33 7.74
C GLU A 7 3.79 -22.69 7.19
N LYS A 8 3.02 -23.46 7.98
CA LYS A 8 2.47 -24.77 7.62
C LYS A 8 0.96 -24.73 7.36
N ASP A 9 0.31 -23.64 7.71
CA ASP A 9 -1.13 -23.48 7.55
C ASP A 9 -1.48 -22.90 6.18
N ALA A 10 -2.63 -23.33 5.65
CA ALA A 10 -3.20 -22.77 4.43
C ALA A 10 -4.67 -22.40 4.61
N TYR A 11 -5.06 -21.34 3.91
CA TYR A 11 -6.37 -20.74 4.00
C TYR A 11 -6.92 -20.45 2.61
N VAL A 12 -8.16 -20.85 2.36
CA VAL A 12 -8.91 -20.45 1.18
C VAL A 12 -9.72 -19.20 1.52
N ILE A 13 -9.57 -18.17 0.70
CA ILE A 13 -10.38 -16.95 0.76
C ILE A 13 -11.27 -16.92 -0.47
N SER A 14 -12.58 -16.88 -0.26
CA SER A 14 -13.54 -16.93 -1.36
C SER A 14 -14.73 -16.00 -1.13
N ALA A 15 -15.25 -15.46 -2.22
CA ALA A 15 -16.56 -14.83 -2.21
C ALA A 15 -17.64 -15.94 -2.07
N VAL A 16 -18.63 -15.72 -1.21
CA VAL A 16 -19.71 -16.67 -0.90
C VAL A 16 -21.05 -15.93 -0.84
N ASN A 17 -22.16 -16.69 -0.76
CA ASN A 17 -23.52 -16.15 -0.76
C ASN A 17 -23.78 -15.25 -1.99
N ASN A 18 -23.58 -15.80 -3.20
CA ASN A 18 -23.74 -15.06 -4.47
C ASN A 18 -22.88 -13.78 -4.53
N ASN A 19 -21.59 -13.94 -4.26
CA ASN A 19 -20.57 -12.88 -4.17
C ASN A 19 -20.84 -11.80 -3.10
N SER A 20 -21.78 -11.99 -2.17
CA SER A 20 -22.15 -10.95 -1.19
C SER A 20 -21.18 -10.84 -0.02
N ASN A 21 -20.61 -11.96 0.41
CA ASN A 21 -19.77 -12.07 1.61
C ASN A 21 -18.40 -12.69 1.28
N THR A 22 -17.45 -12.63 2.20
CA THR A 22 -16.14 -13.29 2.05
C THR A 22 -15.94 -14.36 3.13
N ALA A 23 -15.71 -15.60 2.74
CA ALA A 23 -15.33 -16.68 3.65
C ALA A 23 -13.81 -16.79 3.74
N ILE A 24 -13.32 -17.03 4.96
CA ILE A 24 -11.92 -17.42 5.25
C ILE A 24 -11.98 -18.81 5.86
N ILE A 25 -11.37 -19.80 5.19
CA ILE A 25 -11.49 -21.22 5.55
C ILE A 25 -10.09 -21.78 5.71
N LYS A 26 -9.76 -22.31 6.89
CA LYS A 26 -8.53 -23.08 7.13
C LYS A 26 -8.62 -24.45 6.49
N LEU A 27 -7.56 -24.87 5.82
CA LEU A 27 -7.39 -26.21 5.26
C LEU A 27 -6.67 -27.13 6.25
N ASN A 28 -6.89 -28.44 6.10
CA ASN A 28 -6.14 -29.46 6.84
C ASN A 28 -4.64 -29.44 6.50
N ASP A 29 -3.81 -30.16 7.26
CA ASP A 29 -2.34 -30.16 7.12
C ASP A 29 -1.82 -30.57 5.72
N THR A 30 -2.63 -31.29 4.93
CA THR A 30 -2.30 -31.69 3.55
C THR A 30 -2.82 -30.70 2.50
N TRP A 31 -3.50 -29.65 2.92
CA TRP A 31 -4.10 -28.59 2.08
C TRP A 31 -5.10 -29.08 1.03
N THR A 32 -5.75 -30.22 1.28
CA THR A 32 -6.64 -30.89 0.31
C THR A 32 -8.12 -30.79 0.66
N ALA A 33 -8.45 -30.43 1.91
CA ALA A 33 -9.83 -30.33 2.37
C ALA A 33 -10.01 -29.20 3.39
N PRO A 34 -11.20 -28.58 3.45
CA PRO A 34 -11.51 -27.59 4.48
C PRO A 34 -11.56 -28.26 5.86
N GLU A 35 -10.87 -27.67 6.82
CA GLU A 35 -10.84 -28.12 8.22
C GLU A 35 -11.77 -27.25 9.08
N LYS A 36 -11.67 -25.92 8.94
CA LYS A 36 -12.40 -24.97 9.79
C LYS A 36 -12.79 -23.71 9.05
N LEU A 37 -14.06 -23.32 9.15
CA LEU A 37 -14.50 -21.99 8.75
C LEU A 37 -14.04 -20.98 9.81
N MET A 38 -13.10 -20.12 9.45
CA MET A 38 -12.52 -19.12 10.37
C MET A 38 -13.44 -17.91 10.51
N GLN A 39 -13.95 -17.40 9.38
CA GLN A 39 -14.75 -16.18 9.37
C GLN A 39 -15.66 -16.11 8.14
N ILE A 40 -16.82 -15.45 8.31
CA ILE A 40 -17.59 -14.86 7.20
C ILE A 40 -17.48 -13.34 7.34
N ALA A 41 -16.49 -12.77 6.68
CA ALA A 41 -16.15 -11.35 6.72
C ALA A 41 -16.98 -10.54 5.70
N PHE A 42 -16.99 -9.22 5.91
CA PHE A 42 -17.53 -8.22 4.97
C PHE A 42 -18.93 -8.54 4.42
N ARG A 43 -19.83 -8.97 5.31
CA ARG A 43 -21.19 -9.39 4.93
C ARG A 43 -21.94 -8.29 4.18
N GLY A 44 -22.54 -8.64 3.04
CA GLY A 44 -23.31 -7.71 2.21
C GLY A 44 -22.48 -6.65 1.49
N LYS A 45 -21.14 -6.80 1.44
CA LYS A 45 -20.25 -5.78 0.86
C LYS A 45 -19.81 -6.07 -0.56
N SER A 46 -20.11 -7.26 -1.08
CA SER A 46 -19.84 -7.64 -2.46
C SER A 46 -18.43 -7.31 -2.95
N GLN A 47 -17.44 -7.78 -2.17
CA GLN A 47 -16.02 -7.62 -2.49
C GLN A 47 -15.56 -8.76 -3.40
N GLU A 48 -14.84 -8.43 -4.46
CA GLU A 48 -14.32 -9.38 -5.46
C GLU A 48 -12.79 -9.38 -5.46
N SER A 49 -12.20 -10.43 -6.05
CA SER A 49 -10.75 -10.61 -6.14
C SER A 49 -10.01 -10.44 -4.79
N PRO A 50 -10.44 -11.17 -3.74
CA PRO A 50 -9.85 -11.03 -2.42
C PRO A 50 -8.39 -11.49 -2.40
N ALA A 51 -7.57 -10.85 -1.57
CA ALA A 51 -6.23 -11.28 -1.19
C ALA A 51 -6.00 -11.00 0.30
N ILE A 52 -5.21 -11.86 0.96
CA ILE A 52 -4.72 -11.62 2.32
C ILE A 52 -3.20 -11.73 2.31
N ILE A 53 -2.55 -10.82 3.04
CA ILE A 53 -1.14 -10.92 3.42
C ILE A 53 -1.00 -10.71 4.92
N LYS A 54 0.14 -11.13 5.48
CA LYS A 54 0.59 -10.71 6.80
C LYS A 54 1.68 -9.66 6.64
N GLY A 55 1.53 -8.53 7.32
CA GLY A 55 2.53 -7.47 7.36
C GLY A 55 3.69 -7.82 8.29
N GLU A 56 4.80 -7.09 8.16
CA GLU A 56 5.93 -7.18 9.09
C GLU A 56 5.55 -6.77 10.52
N ASP A 57 4.46 -6.00 10.68
CA ASP A 57 3.82 -5.68 11.97
C ASP A 57 3.04 -6.85 12.59
N GLY A 58 3.03 -8.01 11.94
CA GLY A 58 2.32 -9.21 12.38
C GLY A 58 0.80 -9.17 12.16
N ARG A 59 0.24 -8.11 11.57
CA ARG A 59 -1.20 -7.98 11.32
C ARG A 59 -1.56 -8.57 9.95
N TYR A 60 -2.79 -9.03 9.82
CA TYR A 60 -3.33 -9.50 8.55
C TYR A 60 -4.03 -8.35 7.84
N TYR A 61 -3.79 -8.25 6.54
CA TYR A 61 -4.40 -7.24 5.68
C TYR A 61 -5.16 -7.93 4.55
N PHE A 62 -6.43 -7.57 4.42
CA PHE A 62 -7.31 -7.99 3.35
C PHE A 62 -7.36 -6.90 2.28
N PHE A 63 -7.30 -7.28 1.01
CA PHE A 63 -7.45 -6.40 -0.13
C PHE A 63 -8.48 -6.98 -1.10
N ALA A 64 -9.31 -6.13 -1.69
CA ALA A 64 -10.29 -6.53 -2.69
C ALA A 64 -10.71 -5.36 -3.57
N SER A 65 -11.37 -5.66 -4.68
CA SER A 65 -12.09 -4.69 -5.50
C SER A 65 -13.58 -4.68 -5.17
N THR A 66 -14.24 -3.54 -5.40
CA THR A 66 -15.71 -3.49 -5.41
C THR A 66 -16.24 -4.17 -6.68
N ALA A 67 -17.25 -5.04 -6.57
CA ALA A 67 -17.85 -5.70 -7.73
C ALA A 67 -18.42 -4.68 -8.74
N ASN A 68 -17.90 -4.67 -9.96
CA ASN A 68 -18.35 -3.78 -11.03
C ASN A 68 -18.15 -4.38 -12.43
N GLY A 69 -18.26 -5.72 -12.54
CA GLY A 69 -17.97 -6.44 -13.78
C GLY A 69 -16.53 -6.18 -14.26
N TRP A 70 -16.40 -5.70 -15.50
CA TRP A 70 -15.11 -5.43 -16.13
C TRP A 70 -14.63 -3.99 -15.97
N LEU A 71 -15.47 -3.11 -15.43
CA LEU A 71 -15.13 -1.71 -15.25
C LEU A 71 -14.17 -1.54 -14.07
N PRO A 72 -13.22 -0.59 -14.15
CA PRO A 72 -12.43 -0.18 -13.00
C PRO A 72 -13.30 0.15 -11.79
N SER A 73 -12.80 -0.16 -10.59
CA SER A 73 -13.53 0.08 -9.35
C SER A 73 -12.60 0.44 -8.20
N GLN A 74 -13.16 1.04 -7.15
CA GLN A 74 -12.42 1.40 -5.95
C GLN A 74 -11.96 0.13 -5.23
N ALA A 75 -10.64 -0.03 -5.13
CA ALA A 75 -10.03 -1.01 -4.24
C ALA A 75 -10.27 -0.64 -2.78
N ARG A 76 -10.40 -1.66 -1.94
CA ARG A 76 -10.58 -1.51 -0.50
C ARG A 76 -9.67 -2.45 0.24
N TYR A 77 -9.36 -2.08 1.48
CA TYR A 77 -8.62 -2.92 2.40
C TYR A 77 -9.26 -2.94 3.79
N ALA A 78 -8.91 -3.95 4.56
CA ALA A 78 -9.20 -4.04 5.99
C ALA A 78 -8.04 -4.75 6.70
N SER A 79 -7.97 -4.64 8.01
CA SER A 79 -6.92 -5.29 8.81
C SER A 79 -7.48 -5.95 10.06
N THR A 80 -6.79 -6.98 10.55
CA THR A 80 -7.07 -7.68 11.81
C THR A 80 -5.76 -8.16 12.44
N THR A 81 -5.76 -8.47 13.73
CA THR A 81 -4.63 -9.10 14.42
C THR A 81 -4.66 -10.62 14.33
N ALA A 82 -5.81 -11.23 14.01
CA ALA A 82 -5.96 -12.67 13.80
C ALA A 82 -7.11 -12.96 12.82
N LEU A 83 -6.97 -14.02 12.01
CA LEU A 83 -7.90 -14.35 10.92
C LEU A 83 -9.32 -14.72 11.40
N ASP A 84 -9.47 -15.22 12.62
CA ASP A 84 -10.75 -15.54 13.24
C ASP A 84 -11.37 -14.37 14.04
N GLN A 85 -10.63 -13.27 14.21
CA GLN A 85 -11.12 -12.08 14.89
C GLN A 85 -11.86 -11.12 13.94
N PRO A 86 -12.67 -10.18 14.48
CA PRO A 86 -13.30 -9.15 13.68
C PRO A 86 -12.28 -8.31 12.89
N TRP A 87 -12.57 -8.10 11.62
CA TRP A 87 -11.80 -7.21 10.75
C TRP A 87 -12.21 -5.75 10.97
N SER A 88 -11.28 -4.82 10.74
CA SER A 88 -11.62 -3.40 10.63
C SER A 88 -12.69 -3.17 9.55
N PRO A 89 -13.43 -2.04 9.59
CA PRO A 89 -14.21 -1.61 8.44
C PRO A 89 -13.35 -1.54 7.16
N LEU A 90 -13.99 -1.82 6.01
CA LEU A 90 -13.36 -1.64 4.71
C LEU A 90 -13.07 -0.16 4.47
N ARG A 91 -11.82 0.15 4.14
CA ARG A 91 -11.31 1.49 3.85
C ARG A 91 -10.83 1.55 2.40
N PRO A 92 -10.97 2.69 1.70
CA PRO A 92 -10.45 2.83 0.33
C PRO A 92 -8.91 2.77 0.32
N ILE A 93 -8.35 2.26 -0.77
CA ILE A 93 -6.92 2.31 -1.10
C ILE A 93 -6.78 2.58 -2.60
N ALA A 94 -5.68 3.21 -3.02
CA ALA A 94 -5.55 3.79 -4.36
C ALA A 94 -6.65 4.86 -4.62
N ASN A 95 -6.80 5.29 -5.87
CA ASN A 95 -7.88 6.20 -6.25
C ASN A 95 -9.21 5.44 -6.47
N SER A 96 -10.27 6.18 -6.83
CA SER A 96 -11.63 5.65 -7.05
C SER A 96 -11.77 4.59 -8.14
N SER A 97 -10.76 4.42 -8.99
CA SER A 97 -10.74 3.46 -10.09
C SER A 97 -9.53 2.52 -10.04
N SER A 98 -8.83 2.42 -8.91
CA SER A 98 -7.57 1.65 -8.78
C SER A 98 -6.60 1.92 -9.93
N TYR A 99 -6.44 3.20 -10.28
CA TYR A 99 -5.63 3.69 -11.40
C TYR A 99 -6.07 3.09 -12.75
N SER A 100 -7.38 3.15 -12.99
CA SER A 100 -8.06 2.57 -14.15
C SER A 100 -7.84 1.06 -14.24
N SER A 101 -8.03 0.34 -13.14
CA SER A 101 -8.01 -1.12 -13.10
C SER A 101 -9.05 -1.69 -12.14
N GLN A 102 -9.27 -2.98 -12.20
CA GLN A 102 -9.90 -3.73 -11.12
C GLN A 102 -8.80 -4.38 -10.29
N ALA A 103 -8.70 -3.99 -9.01
CA ALA A 103 -7.72 -4.59 -8.12
C ALA A 103 -7.89 -6.11 -8.01
N ASN A 104 -6.78 -6.83 -8.12
CA ASN A 104 -6.69 -8.28 -8.09
C ASN A 104 -5.56 -8.68 -7.13
N GLY A 105 -5.74 -8.26 -5.89
CA GLY A 105 -4.87 -8.58 -4.77
C GLY A 105 -3.64 -7.69 -4.61
N ILE A 106 -2.74 -8.18 -3.76
CA ILE A 106 -1.49 -7.54 -3.38
C ILE A 106 -0.37 -8.57 -3.45
N TRP A 107 0.75 -8.20 -4.03
CA TRP A 107 1.91 -9.07 -4.16
C TRP A 107 3.08 -8.49 -3.37
N THR A 108 3.94 -9.37 -2.89
CA THR A 108 5.17 -9.01 -2.17
C THR A 108 6.39 -9.22 -3.07
N LEU A 109 7.36 -8.33 -2.95
CA LEU A 109 8.67 -8.47 -3.57
C LEU A 109 9.73 -8.17 -2.52
N GLU A 110 10.47 -9.18 -2.11
CA GLU A 110 11.51 -9.07 -1.09
C GLU A 110 12.84 -8.72 -1.76
N GLY A 111 13.51 -7.67 -1.27
CA GLY A 111 14.86 -7.31 -1.66
C GLY A 111 15.90 -8.06 -0.83
N SER A 112 17.16 -8.07 -1.26
CA SER A 112 18.25 -8.77 -0.54
C SER A 112 18.57 -8.20 0.85
N SER A 113 18.07 -7.01 1.19
CA SER A 113 18.15 -6.47 2.56
C SER A 113 17.11 -7.04 3.54
N GLY A 114 16.20 -7.90 3.06
CA GLY A 114 15.03 -8.37 3.82
C GLY A 114 13.86 -7.38 3.82
N ARG A 115 13.98 -6.24 3.13
CA ARG A 115 12.87 -5.29 2.97
C ARG A 115 11.83 -5.84 1.98
N THR A 116 10.57 -5.86 2.40
CA THR A 116 9.45 -6.25 1.55
C THR A 116 8.78 -5.04 0.90
N MET A 117 8.75 -5.00 -0.43
CA MET A 117 7.84 -4.12 -1.15
C MET A 117 6.48 -4.81 -1.26
N TYR A 118 5.43 -4.12 -0.82
CA TYR A 118 4.06 -4.51 -1.15
C TYR A 118 3.61 -3.77 -2.41
N ARG A 119 2.93 -4.49 -3.30
CA ARG A 119 2.48 -3.95 -4.58
C ARG A 119 1.03 -4.35 -4.81
N GLY A 120 0.14 -3.37 -4.77
CA GLY A 120 -1.21 -3.58 -5.26
C GLY A 120 -1.17 -3.90 -6.75
N HIS A 121 -1.97 -4.88 -7.15
CA HIS A 121 -2.07 -5.33 -8.52
C HIS A 121 -3.52 -5.18 -8.98
N GLY A 122 -3.72 -4.84 -10.25
CA GLY A 122 -5.04 -4.84 -10.86
C GLY A 122 -4.98 -5.00 -12.37
N TYR A 123 -6.07 -5.49 -12.94
CA TYR A 123 -6.22 -5.67 -14.37
C TYR A 123 -7.04 -4.52 -14.97
N HIS A 124 -6.51 -3.91 -16.02
CA HIS A 124 -7.29 -3.11 -16.96
C HIS A 124 -7.87 -4.06 -18.01
N TRP A 125 -9.15 -4.42 -17.84
CA TRP A 125 -9.80 -5.41 -18.70
C TRP A 125 -10.15 -4.83 -20.08
N GLY A 126 -9.38 -5.20 -21.12
CA GLY A 126 -9.73 -4.91 -22.53
C GLY A 126 -10.32 -6.09 -23.32
N GLY A 127 -10.08 -7.34 -22.88
CA GLY A 127 -10.42 -8.57 -23.61
C GLY A 127 -11.89 -8.76 -23.98
N GLN A 128 -12.85 -8.35 -23.15
CA GLN A 128 -14.28 -8.44 -23.55
C GLN A 128 -14.66 -7.41 -24.61
N PHE A 129 -13.81 -6.42 -24.86
CA PHE A 129 -14.02 -5.37 -25.85
C PHE A 129 -13.16 -5.57 -27.10
N GLY A 130 -12.49 -6.73 -27.23
CA GLY A 130 -11.59 -7.03 -28.36
C GLY A 130 -10.20 -6.38 -28.26
N ASP A 131 -9.86 -5.82 -27.09
CA ASP A 131 -8.53 -5.25 -26.81
C ASP A 131 -7.73 -6.18 -25.87
N ARG A 132 -6.47 -5.85 -25.58
CA ARG A 132 -5.61 -6.58 -24.65
C ARG A 132 -5.92 -6.21 -23.20
N HIS A 133 -5.62 -7.14 -22.30
CA HIS A 133 -5.56 -6.86 -20.88
C HIS A 133 -4.22 -6.18 -20.55
N TYR A 134 -4.23 -5.22 -19.64
CA TYR A 134 -3.01 -4.57 -19.15
C TYR A 134 -2.95 -4.64 -17.63
N ASP A 135 -1.79 -5.02 -17.11
CA ASP A 135 -1.54 -5.00 -15.67
C ASP A 135 -1.27 -3.57 -15.21
N ARG A 136 -1.86 -3.21 -14.06
CA ARG A 136 -1.57 -2.00 -13.32
C ARG A 136 -0.99 -2.41 -11.98
N PHE A 137 0.11 -1.78 -11.64
CA PHE A 137 0.77 -1.96 -10.36
C PHE A 137 0.90 -0.62 -9.65
N TRP A 138 0.77 -0.63 -8.34
CA TRP A 138 1.05 0.53 -7.51
C TRP A 138 1.78 0.11 -6.23
N PRO A 139 2.86 0.80 -5.84
CA PRO A 139 3.48 0.59 -4.54
C PRO A 139 2.47 0.81 -3.43
N THR A 140 2.49 -0.12 -2.47
CA THR A 140 1.63 -0.10 -1.30
C THR A 140 2.50 -0.08 -0.06
N ALA A 141 2.21 0.84 0.86
CA ALA A 141 2.78 0.84 2.19
C ALA A 141 1.73 0.31 3.17
N ILE A 142 2.16 -0.54 4.11
CA ILE A 142 1.33 -1.02 5.22
C ILE A 142 2.07 -0.81 6.53
N ASN A 143 1.37 -0.34 7.55
CA ASN A 143 1.90 -0.23 8.90
C ASN A 143 0.75 -0.05 9.89
N GLU A 144 0.81 -0.74 11.04
CA GLU A 144 -0.12 -0.55 12.16
C GLU A 144 -1.61 -0.58 11.73
N GLY A 145 -1.96 -1.50 10.84
CA GLY A 145 -3.33 -1.70 10.33
C GLY A 145 -3.78 -0.63 9.33
N ILE A 146 -2.89 0.25 8.89
CA ILE A 146 -3.13 1.22 7.81
C ILE A 146 -2.46 0.71 6.54
N ALA A 147 -3.12 0.88 5.40
CA ALA A 147 -2.55 0.63 4.08
C ALA A 147 -2.81 1.84 3.16
N THR A 148 -1.80 2.21 2.38
CA THR A 148 -1.88 3.28 1.38
C THR A 148 -1.28 2.79 0.08
N GLY A 149 -1.82 3.23 -1.06
CA GLY A 149 -1.37 2.82 -2.38
C GLY A 149 -1.28 4.01 -3.31
N SER A 150 -0.08 4.30 -3.81
CA SER A 150 0.21 5.51 -4.59
C SER A 150 0.54 5.16 -6.04
N TRP A 151 0.14 6.00 -6.99
CA TRP A 151 0.48 5.79 -8.39
C TRP A 151 1.84 6.38 -8.75
N PHE A 152 2.60 5.61 -9.53
CA PHE A 152 3.80 6.07 -10.21
C PHE A 152 3.76 5.55 -11.64
N SER A 153 4.14 6.39 -12.60
CA SER A 153 4.20 5.99 -14.02
C SER A 153 5.32 4.98 -14.30
N ARG A 154 6.31 4.89 -13.41
CA ARG A 154 7.42 3.95 -13.48
C ARG A 154 7.82 3.50 -12.08
N ILE A 155 8.14 2.22 -11.96
CA ILE A 155 8.72 1.60 -10.77
C ILE A 155 9.93 0.82 -11.26
N ASP A 156 11.11 1.11 -10.73
CA ASP A 156 12.33 0.38 -11.03
C ASP A 156 12.58 -0.68 -9.97
N TYR A 157 13.25 -1.78 -10.32
CA TYR A 157 13.68 -2.78 -9.35
C TYR A 157 15.10 -2.46 -8.86
N HIS A 158 15.28 -2.43 -7.55
CA HIS A 158 16.58 -2.31 -6.90
C HIS A 158 16.88 -3.58 -6.09
N PRO A 159 18.00 -4.29 -6.36
CA PRO A 159 18.31 -5.56 -5.71
C PRO A 159 18.24 -5.54 -4.18
N VAL A 160 18.67 -4.43 -3.56
CA VAL A 160 18.69 -4.30 -2.08
C VAL A 160 17.32 -3.91 -1.54
N TYR A 161 16.56 -3.05 -2.23
CA TYR A 161 15.41 -2.34 -1.65
C TYR A 161 14.06 -2.81 -2.21
N GLY A 162 14.06 -3.72 -3.19
CA GLY A 162 12.85 -4.09 -3.93
C GLY A 162 12.48 -3.01 -4.95
N GLY A 163 11.18 -2.80 -5.18
CA GLY A 163 10.72 -1.80 -6.15
C GLY A 163 10.84 -0.38 -5.61
N ILE A 164 11.51 0.48 -6.37
CA ILE A 164 11.67 1.91 -6.11
C ILE A 164 10.72 2.66 -7.05
N ALA A 165 9.80 3.41 -6.44
CA ALA A 165 8.92 4.30 -7.16
C ALA A 165 9.74 5.42 -7.84
N VAL A 166 9.62 5.55 -9.15
CA VAL A 166 10.30 6.62 -9.90
C VAL A 166 9.32 7.77 -10.07
N GLN A 167 9.64 8.89 -9.42
CA GLN A 167 8.95 10.14 -9.65
C GLN A 167 9.79 11.00 -10.59
N SER A 168 9.28 11.24 -11.80
CA SER A 168 9.84 12.28 -12.67
C SER A 168 9.56 13.63 -12.03
N GLY A 169 10.55 14.22 -11.39
CA GLY A 169 10.43 15.51 -10.71
C GLY A 169 11.78 15.99 -10.21
N LYS A 170 11.91 17.30 -10.09
CA LYS A 170 13.03 17.92 -9.38
C LYS A 170 12.57 18.17 -7.95
N TYR A 171 13.31 17.68 -6.96
CA TYR A 171 13.11 18.12 -5.58
C TYR A 171 13.41 19.62 -5.53
N LEU A 172 12.36 20.45 -5.51
CA LEU A 172 12.51 21.90 -5.51
C LEU A 172 13.15 22.41 -4.22
N SER A 173 12.95 21.66 -3.13
CA SER A 173 13.50 21.91 -1.82
C SER A 173 14.89 21.29 -1.60
N LEU A 174 15.41 20.45 -2.50
CA LEU A 174 16.67 19.74 -2.24
C LEU A 174 17.84 20.72 -2.11
N GLY A 175 18.49 20.69 -0.95
CA GLY A 175 19.60 21.59 -0.61
C GLY A 175 19.21 23.05 -0.41
N LYS A 176 17.91 23.35 -0.32
CA LYS A 176 17.40 24.70 -0.05
C LYS A 176 17.51 25.05 1.43
N THR A 177 17.55 26.34 1.73
CA THR A 177 17.62 26.81 3.12
C THR A 177 16.30 26.48 3.84
N ALA A 178 16.41 25.77 4.96
CA ALA A 178 15.30 25.51 5.87
C ALA A 178 15.55 26.20 7.21
N ILE A 179 14.49 26.79 7.77
CA ILE A 179 14.53 27.55 9.03
C ILE A 179 13.39 27.04 9.92
N ALA A 180 13.73 26.58 11.12
CA ALA A 180 12.75 26.21 12.14
C ALA A 180 12.51 27.38 13.10
N GLU A 181 11.29 27.49 13.64
CA GLU A 181 10.93 28.50 14.66
C GLU A 181 11.84 28.42 15.91
N ASP A 182 12.24 27.21 16.28
CA ASP A 182 13.07 26.92 17.45
C ASP A 182 14.52 26.54 17.05
N ALA A 183 15.08 27.17 16.00
CA ALA A 183 16.40 26.83 15.42
C ALA A 183 17.57 26.90 16.42
N ASP A 184 17.43 27.64 17.52
CA ASP A 184 18.44 27.74 18.57
C ASP A 184 18.45 26.52 19.52
N THR A 185 17.50 25.60 19.39
CA THR A 185 17.43 24.38 20.22
C THR A 185 18.63 23.47 19.91
N PRO A 186 19.43 23.06 20.91
CA PRO A 186 20.56 22.15 20.69
C PRO A 186 20.11 20.85 20.01
N GLY A 187 20.74 20.52 18.89
CA GLY A 187 20.41 19.34 18.09
C GLY A 187 19.30 19.55 17.05
N MET A 188 18.69 20.75 16.98
CA MET A 188 17.78 21.12 15.91
C MET A 188 18.55 21.48 14.64
N ASP A 189 18.35 20.71 13.59
CA ASP A 189 18.84 21.04 12.24
C ASP A 189 17.67 21.01 11.26
N ALA A 190 17.20 22.19 10.86
CA ALA A 190 16.13 22.30 9.89
C ALA A 190 16.56 21.81 8.50
N GLY A 191 17.85 21.83 8.17
CA GLY A 191 18.38 21.39 6.87
C GLY A 191 18.07 19.93 6.55
N MET A 192 17.85 19.10 7.58
CA MET A 192 17.44 17.69 7.43
C MET A 192 16.13 17.52 6.65
N VAL A 193 15.22 18.51 6.66
CA VAL A 193 13.94 18.40 5.89
C VAL A 193 14.14 18.61 4.38
N THR A 194 15.32 19.08 3.98
CA THR A 194 15.67 19.43 2.60
C THR A 194 16.79 18.56 2.02
N ASP A 195 17.25 17.53 2.74
CA ASP A 195 18.42 16.73 2.38
C ASP A 195 18.10 15.48 1.53
N GLY A 196 16.82 15.23 1.22
CA GLY A 196 16.25 13.95 0.77
C GLY A 196 16.68 13.40 -0.60
N GLY A 197 17.92 13.67 -1.02
CA GLY A 197 18.55 13.14 -2.23
C GLY A 197 19.19 11.75 -2.04
N GLU A 198 19.48 11.32 -0.81
CA GLU A 198 20.19 10.05 -0.56
C GLU A 198 19.78 9.34 0.75
N LEU A 199 19.16 8.16 0.63
CA LEU A 199 18.66 7.37 1.76
C LEU A 199 19.75 6.81 2.70
N GLN A 200 21.03 6.83 2.30
CA GLN A 200 22.13 6.29 3.11
C GLN A 200 22.78 7.34 4.02
N THR A 201 22.61 8.63 3.70
CA THR A 201 23.38 9.71 4.32
C THR A 201 22.50 10.80 4.94
N SER A 202 21.18 10.78 4.71
CA SER A 202 20.24 11.71 5.35
C SER A 202 20.34 11.63 6.89
N PRO A 203 20.81 12.69 7.57
CA PRO A 203 20.71 12.81 9.01
C PRO A 203 19.27 12.62 9.50
N LYS A 204 19.13 11.98 10.66
CA LYS A 204 17.86 11.88 11.38
C LYS A 204 17.82 12.96 12.46
N LEU A 205 16.65 13.54 12.69
CA LEU A 205 16.41 14.31 13.89
C LEU A 205 16.34 13.32 15.07
N ASP A 206 17.44 13.20 15.81
CA ASP A 206 17.45 12.45 17.07
C ASP A 206 16.58 13.16 18.11
N ALA A 207 16.11 12.42 19.11
CA ALA A 207 15.11 12.89 20.08
C ALA A 207 15.50 14.25 20.69
N VAL A 208 14.93 15.32 20.13
CA VAL A 208 14.98 16.66 20.67
C VAL A 208 13.86 16.79 21.71
N ASP A 209 14.14 17.48 22.82
CA ASP A 209 13.17 17.69 23.91
C ASP A 209 11.89 18.39 23.44
N ARG A 210 11.94 19.04 22.28
CA ARG A 210 10.82 19.71 21.63
C ARG A 210 11.01 19.75 20.11
N LEU A 211 9.98 19.36 19.37
CA LEU A 211 9.91 19.56 17.91
C LEU A 211 9.44 21.00 17.60
N PRO A 212 9.90 21.59 16.49
CA PRO A 212 9.45 22.93 16.12
C PRO A 212 7.99 22.88 15.69
N TYR A 213 7.23 23.92 16.02
CA TYR A 213 5.85 24.03 15.57
C TYR A 213 5.77 24.31 14.06
N SER A 214 6.76 25.03 13.52
CA SER A 214 6.85 25.34 12.10
C SER A 214 8.28 25.25 11.55
N VAL A 215 8.38 24.86 10.28
CA VAL A 215 9.61 24.90 9.48
C VAL A 215 9.29 25.60 8.16
N THR A 216 10.09 26.59 7.80
CA THR A 216 10.01 27.33 6.53
C THR A 216 11.12 26.87 5.61
N VAL A 217 10.79 26.49 4.38
CA VAL A 217 11.77 26.17 3.32
C VAL A 217 11.74 27.30 2.29
N ASP A 218 12.87 28.00 2.14
CA ASP A 218 13.02 29.02 1.12
C ASP A 218 13.38 28.38 -0.23
N LEU A 219 12.43 28.38 -1.17
CA LEU A 219 12.64 27.81 -2.51
C LEU A 219 13.47 28.74 -3.42
N GLU A 220 13.77 29.97 -2.98
CA GLU A 220 14.53 31.03 -3.65
C GLU A 220 13.92 31.57 -4.95
N GLU A 221 13.01 30.83 -5.59
CA GLU A 221 12.32 31.27 -6.80
C GLU A 221 11.00 31.99 -6.46
N PRO A 222 10.74 33.18 -7.03
CA PRO A 222 9.48 33.88 -6.84
C PRO A 222 8.32 33.05 -7.41
N CYS A 223 7.19 33.05 -6.71
CA CYS A 223 5.95 32.42 -7.18
C CYS A 223 5.58 32.96 -8.58
N ARG A 224 5.73 32.11 -9.61
CA ARG A 224 5.23 32.46 -10.95
C ARG A 224 3.71 32.43 -10.91
N HIS A 225 3.09 33.61 -10.93
CA HIS A 225 1.68 33.70 -11.28
C HIS A 225 1.52 33.12 -12.69
N LEU A 226 0.67 32.10 -12.83
CA LEU A 226 0.18 31.66 -14.13
C LEU A 226 -0.68 32.80 -14.68
N THR A 227 -0.11 33.68 -15.49
CA THR A 227 -0.90 34.59 -16.32
C THR A 227 -1.58 33.74 -17.39
N ALA A 228 -2.91 33.73 -17.35
CA ALA A 228 -3.80 33.05 -18.28
C ALA A 228 -3.63 33.55 -19.73
#